data_AF-A0A2G2GAF4-F1
#
_entry.id   AF-A0A2G2GAF4-F1
#
_cell.length_a   1.000
_cell.length_b   1.000
_cell.length_c   1.000
_cell.angle_alpha   90.00
_cell.angle_beta   90.00
_cell.angle_gamma   90.00
#
_symmetry.space_group_name_H-M   'P 1'
#
loop_
_entity.id
_entity.type
_entity.pdbx_description
1 polymer ?
#
loop_
_entity_poly.entity_id
_entity_poly.type
_entity_poly.pdbx_seq_one_letter_code
_entity_poly.pdbx_strand_id
1 'polypeptide(L)'
;MSKCYPNLMFKSSGPNTPKQQYEKKLDEMSEIIKDWNLSDTHKYVMCKNNTHVCNFLGFDAIMQKFNTQRTSDKDFPDGRHLFEIGDRPERTKKGLEIVIMLCKHPRSNIKTMLGIQQFLKIYMDVVRDYDKTNSKNYRQRLLHAFRKGLFRLEVEAKKKRTSPTV
;
A
#
# COMPACT_ATOMS: atom_id res chain seq x y z
N MET A 1 -21.11 -52.45 23.25
CA MET A 1 -20.06 -51.66 23.90
C MET A 1 -18.73 -51.95 23.22
N SER A 2 -18.18 -51.02 22.44
CA SER A 2 -16.74 -51.02 22.10
C SER A 2 -16.30 -49.63 21.58
N LYS A 3 -15.69 -48.90 22.51
CA LYS A 3 -14.57 -47.95 22.45
C LYS A 3 -14.45 -46.94 21.28
N CYS A 4 -14.44 -45.67 21.70
CA CYS A 4 -13.92 -44.49 21.02
C CYS A 4 -12.47 -44.66 20.53
N TYR A 5 -12.06 -43.91 19.49
CA TYR A 5 -10.99 -42.88 19.56
C TYR A 5 -11.07 -41.95 18.33
N PRO A 6 -10.60 -40.69 18.45
CA PRO A 6 -10.95 -39.56 17.60
C PRO A 6 -10.10 -39.46 16.33
N ASN A 7 -10.73 -39.01 15.25
CA ASN A 7 -10.04 -38.51 14.06
C ASN A 7 -9.29 -37.22 14.43
N LEU A 8 -8.03 -37.36 14.81
CA LEU A 8 -7.10 -36.27 15.11
C LEU A 8 -5.87 -36.43 14.19
N MET A 9 -6.05 -36.10 12.91
CA MET A 9 -4.96 -36.07 11.93
C MET A 9 -5.21 -34.95 10.92
N PHE A 10 -4.99 -33.70 11.35
CA PHE A 10 -4.58 -32.64 10.43
C PHE A 10 -3.62 -31.70 11.15
N LYS A 11 -2.34 -32.05 11.13
CA LYS A 11 -1.25 -31.08 11.28
C LYS A 11 -0.11 -31.49 10.34
N SER A 12 -0.19 -31.05 9.09
CA SER A 12 0.99 -30.90 8.24
C SER A 12 1.41 -29.43 8.22
N SER A 13 1.90 -28.93 9.37
CA SER A 13 2.61 -27.66 9.44
C SER A 13 4.03 -27.86 8.89
N GLY A 14 4.16 -27.94 7.57
CA GLY A 14 5.45 -27.82 6.89
C GLY A 14 6.00 -26.39 7.02
N PRO A 15 7.32 -26.16 6.80
CA PRO A 15 7.89 -24.83 6.84
C PRO A 15 7.26 -23.95 5.74
N ASN A 16 6.67 -22.82 6.14
CA ASN A 16 6.11 -21.85 5.18
C ASN A 16 7.19 -21.39 4.20
N THR A 17 6.88 -21.41 2.90
CA THR A 17 7.75 -20.86 1.85
C THR A 17 8.00 -19.36 2.08
N PRO A 18 9.11 -18.78 1.57
CA PRO A 18 9.37 -17.35 1.69
C PRO A 18 8.21 -16.46 1.20
N LYS A 19 7.46 -16.93 0.20
CA LYS A 19 6.26 -16.28 -0.30
C LYS A 19 5.12 -16.30 0.74
N GLN A 20 4.82 -17.46 1.32
CA GLN A 20 3.78 -17.59 2.35
C GLN A 20 4.11 -16.79 3.62
N GLN A 21 5.39 -16.75 4.02
CA GLN A 21 5.82 -15.93 5.15
C GLN A 21 5.63 -14.43 4.89
N TYR A 22 5.91 -13.98 3.66
CA TYR A 22 5.64 -12.61 3.26
C TYR A 22 4.14 -12.29 3.29
N GLU A 23 3.31 -13.17 2.72
CA GLU A 23 1.86 -13.00 2.66
C GLU A 23 1.27 -12.92 4.06
N LYS A 24 1.65 -13.83 4.96
CA LYS A 24 1.22 -13.80 6.37
C LYS A 24 1.57 -12.47 7.05
N LYS A 25 2.80 -11.97 6.87
CA LYS A 25 3.22 -10.69 7.47
C LYS A 25 2.52 -9.49 6.84
N LEU A 26 2.19 -9.57 5.55
CA LEU A 26 1.41 -8.55 4.87
C LEU A 26 -0.03 -8.52 5.41
N ASP A 27 -0.63 -9.69 5.66
CA ASP A 27 -1.97 -9.81 6.25
C ASP A 27 -1.99 -9.24 7.67
N GLU A 28 -1.02 -9.60 8.52
CA GLU A 28 -0.84 -9.03 9.87
C GLU A 28 -0.75 -7.50 9.82
N MET A 29 0.01 -6.96 8.87
CA MET A 29 0.16 -5.51 8.72
C MET A 29 -1.11 -4.85 8.14
N SER A 30 -1.84 -5.56 7.28
CA SER A 30 -3.12 -5.10 6.72
C SER A 30 -4.18 -5.00 7.80
N GLU A 31 -4.22 -5.95 8.74
CA GLU A 31 -5.11 -5.90 9.91
C GLU A 31 -4.84 -4.70 10.82
N ILE A 32 -3.58 -4.27 10.93
CA ILE A 32 -3.21 -3.06 11.68
C ILE A 32 -3.67 -1.80 10.94
N ILE A 33 -3.43 -1.73 9.63
CA ILE A 33 -3.67 -0.53 8.82
C ILE A 33 -5.15 -0.34 8.49
N LYS A 34 -5.99 -1.39 8.55
CA LYS A 34 -7.41 -1.31 8.16
C LYS A 34 -8.15 -0.17 8.88
N ASP A 35 -7.83 0.07 10.14
CA ASP A 35 -8.47 1.10 10.98
C ASP A 35 -7.80 2.48 10.90
N TRP A 36 -6.65 2.60 10.21
CA TRP A 36 -5.96 3.88 10.09
C TRP A 36 -6.69 4.84 9.16
N ASN A 37 -6.94 6.06 9.62
CA ASN A 37 -7.34 7.14 8.73
C ASN A 37 -6.14 7.66 7.92
N LEU A 38 -6.37 8.63 7.02
CA LEU A 38 -5.31 9.23 6.21
C LEU A 38 -4.25 9.96 7.04
N SER A 39 -4.58 10.48 8.22
CA SER A 39 -3.63 11.13 9.12
C SER A 39 -2.65 10.12 9.72
N ASP A 40 -3.14 8.98 10.20
CA ASP A 40 -2.30 7.94 10.79
C ASP A 40 -1.44 7.27 9.72
N THR A 41 -2.01 7.05 8.53
CA THR A 41 -1.28 6.60 7.34
C THR A 41 -0.15 7.56 6.98
N HIS A 42 -0.45 8.87 6.94
CA HIS A 42 0.55 9.90 6.64
C HIS A 42 1.68 9.93 7.69
N LYS A 43 1.35 9.85 8.99
CA LYS A 43 2.34 9.76 10.06
C LYS A 43 3.25 8.54 9.89
N TYR A 44 2.69 7.39 9.54
CA TYR A 44 3.46 6.17 9.30
C TYR A 44 4.43 6.31 8.14
N VAL A 45 3.99 6.82 6.99
CA VAL A 45 4.86 7.04 5.81
C VAL A 45 5.96 8.07 6.09
N MET A 46 5.71 9.02 7.00
CA MET A 46 6.71 9.97 7.51
C MET A 46 7.69 9.39 8.54
N CYS A 47 7.57 8.11 8.89
CA CYS A 47 8.30 7.51 10.01
C CYS A 47 8.06 8.23 11.36
N LYS A 48 6.89 8.86 11.53
CA LYS A 48 6.47 9.59 12.74
C LYS A 48 5.40 8.83 13.53
N ASN A 49 5.20 7.54 13.24
CA ASN A 49 4.29 6.69 13.99
C ASN A 49 5.08 6.04 15.13
N ASN A 50 4.63 6.25 16.38
CA ASN A 50 5.30 5.76 17.58
C ASN A 50 4.96 4.29 17.89
N THR A 51 3.90 3.76 17.29
CA THR A 51 3.37 2.42 17.58
C THR A 51 3.93 1.38 16.62
N HIS A 52 4.10 1.73 15.35
CA HIS A 52 4.56 0.79 14.31
C HIS A 52 5.72 1.36 13.50
N VAL A 53 6.82 0.59 13.44
CA VAL A 53 8.02 0.96 12.69
C VAL A 53 7.74 0.96 11.20
N CYS A 54 8.10 2.05 10.52
CA CYS A 54 7.97 2.17 9.07
C CYS A 54 8.84 1.13 8.33
N ASN A 55 8.18 0.26 7.57
CA ASN A 55 8.78 -0.78 6.75
C ASN A 55 8.03 -0.95 5.41
N PHE A 56 8.61 -1.74 4.50
CA PHE A 56 8.04 -1.97 3.17
C PHE A 56 6.70 -2.73 3.20
N LEU A 57 6.49 -3.62 4.17
CA LEU A 57 5.22 -4.36 4.32
C LEU A 57 4.07 -3.41 4.60
N GLY A 58 4.27 -2.40 5.46
CA GLY A 58 3.25 -1.39 5.71
C GLY A 58 2.96 -0.53 4.49
N PHE A 59 3.93 -0.29 3.60
CA PHE A 59 3.66 0.40 2.34
C PHE A 59 2.84 -0.45 1.39
N ASP A 60 3.16 -1.73 1.30
CA ASP A 60 2.43 -2.70 0.48
C ASP A 60 0.97 -2.84 0.99
N ALA A 61 0.78 -2.90 2.30
CA ALA A 61 -0.55 -2.91 2.94
C ALA A 61 -1.33 -1.60 2.75
N ILE A 62 -0.68 -0.43 2.83
CA ILE A 62 -1.31 0.86 2.49
C ILE A 62 -1.81 0.85 1.05
N MET A 63 -0.98 0.40 0.11
CA MET A 63 -1.37 0.34 -1.30
C MET A 63 -2.47 -0.69 -1.55
N GLN A 64 -2.44 -1.83 -0.85
CA GLN A 64 -3.54 -2.80 -0.90
C GLN A 64 -4.84 -2.13 -0.44
N LYS A 65 -4.85 -1.48 0.73
CA LYS A 65 -5.99 -0.72 1.24
C LYS A 65 -6.49 0.33 0.25
N PHE A 66 -5.60 1.15 -0.31
CA PHE A 66 -5.98 2.20 -1.26
C PHE A 66 -6.59 1.64 -2.55
N ASN A 67 -6.17 0.45 -2.97
CA ASN A 67 -6.62 -0.18 -4.21
C ASN A 67 -7.83 -1.11 -4.04
N THR A 68 -8.11 -1.62 -2.83
CA THR A 68 -9.16 -2.61 -2.59
C THR A 68 -10.31 -2.11 -1.72
N GLN A 69 -10.07 -1.16 -0.82
CA GLN A 69 -11.09 -0.75 0.12
C GLN A 69 -12.15 0.09 -0.58
N ARG A 70 -13.35 -0.48 -0.67
CA ARG A 70 -14.56 0.30 -0.82
C ARG A 70 -14.92 0.85 0.57
N THR A 71 -14.75 2.16 0.79
CA THR A 71 -15.14 2.81 2.03
C THR A 71 -16.66 2.82 2.14
N SER A 72 -17.19 2.17 3.18
CA SER A 72 -18.51 2.45 3.73
C SER A 72 -18.37 3.65 4.66
N ASP A 73 -18.19 4.84 4.10
CA ASP A 73 -18.35 6.06 4.88
C ASP A 73 -19.83 6.14 5.31
N LYS A 74 -20.14 6.70 6.49
CA LYS A 74 -21.53 6.79 6.97
C LYS A 74 -22.48 7.50 5.99
N ASP A 75 -21.90 8.35 5.14
CA ASP A 75 -22.61 9.10 4.11
C ASP A 75 -22.84 8.28 2.82
N PHE A 76 -22.20 7.11 2.65
CA PHE A 76 -22.23 6.30 1.43
C PHE A 76 -22.17 4.78 1.72
N PRO A 77 -23.30 4.15 2.05
CA PRO A 77 -23.38 2.75 2.45
C PRO A 77 -23.11 1.74 1.31
N ASP A 78 -23.21 2.16 0.04
CA ASP A 78 -23.07 1.27 -1.13
C ASP A 78 -21.60 0.93 -1.51
N GLY A 79 -20.64 1.39 -0.70
CA GLY A 79 -19.23 1.10 -0.88
C GLY A 79 -18.61 1.91 -2.02
N ARG A 80 -18.04 3.07 -1.67
CA ARG A 80 -17.32 3.94 -2.60
C ARG A 80 -15.84 3.63 -2.63
N HIS A 81 -15.15 3.93 -3.73
CA HIS A 81 -13.69 3.87 -3.70
C HIS A 81 -13.12 4.85 -2.66
N LEU A 82 -11.89 4.63 -2.18
CA LEU A 82 -11.29 5.45 -1.11
C LEU A 82 -11.28 6.96 -1.44
N PHE A 83 -11.17 7.28 -2.74
CA PHE A 83 -11.29 8.62 -3.31
C PHE A 83 -12.23 8.60 -4.51
N GLU A 84 -13.11 9.58 -4.64
CA GLU A 84 -13.84 9.80 -5.89
C GLU A 84 -13.96 11.29 -6.26
N ILE A 85 -14.50 11.54 -7.45
CA ILE A 85 -14.79 12.88 -7.93
C ILE A 85 -15.82 13.55 -7.01
N GLY A 86 -15.57 14.81 -6.63
CA GLY A 86 -16.42 15.55 -5.68
C GLY A 86 -16.06 15.35 -4.20
N ASP A 87 -15.12 14.46 -3.86
CA ASP A 87 -14.60 14.37 -2.50
C ASP A 87 -13.94 15.68 -2.05
N ARG A 88 -13.93 15.91 -0.73
CA ARG A 88 -13.33 17.11 -0.13
C ARG A 88 -11.88 17.28 -0.61
N PRO A 89 -11.49 18.46 -1.13
CA PRO A 89 -10.16 18.67 -1.70
C PRO A 89 -9.02 18.27 -0.77
N GLU A 90 -9.12 18.54 0.53
CA GLU A 90 -8.09 18.23 1.52
C GLU A 90 -7.89 16.73 1.69
N ARG A 91 -8.97 15.93 1.62
CA ARG A 91 -8.92 14.46 1.71
C ARG A 91 -8.19 13.90 0.50
N THR A 92 -8.61 14.31 -0.70
CA THR A 92 -7.99 13.89 -1.97
C THR A 92 -6.52 14.29 -2.01
N LYS A 93 -6.22 15.57 -1.72
CA LYS A 93 -4.84 16.10 -1.63
C LYS A 93 -3.96 15.22 -0.75
N LYS A 94 -4.42 14.92 0.47
CA LYS A 94 -3.66 14.13 1.44
C LYS A 94 -3.39 12.71 0.95
N GLY A 95 -4.39 12.07 0.33
CA GLY A 95 -4.23 10.77 -0.32
C GLY A 95 -3.16 10.79 -1.41
N LEU A 96 -3.22 11.77 -2.31
CA LEU A 96 -2.24 11.91 -3.39
C LEU A 96 -0.84 12.24 -2.87
N GLU A 97 -0.71 13.04 -1.80
CA GLU A 97 0.56 13.32 -1.14
C GLU A 97 1.18 12.06 -0.54
N ILE A 98 0.39 11.21 0.14
CA ILE A 98 0.84 9.92 0.66
C ILE A 98 1.44 9.07 -0.47
N VAL A 99 0.75 8.95 -1.61
CA VAL A 99 1.24 8.16 -2.75
C VAL A 99 2.55 8.72 -3.31
N ILE A 100 2.67 10.05 -3.44
CA ILE A 100 3.93 10.70 -3.85
C ILE A 100 5.06 10.38 -2.86
N MET A 101 4.77 10.36 -1.57
CA MET A 101 5.77 10.05 -0.54
C MET A 101 6.22 8.59 -0.63
N LEU A 102 5.28 7.66 -0.84
CA LEU A 102 5.60 6.25 -1.08
C LEU A 102 6.50 6.06 -2.31
N CYS A 103 6.25 6.77 -3.43
CA CYS A 103 7.14 6.75 -4.58
C CYS A 103 8.59 7.13 -4.23
N LYS A 104 8.75 8.15 -3.37
CA LYS A 104 10.05 8.73 -3.02
C LYS A 104 10.74 8.01 -1.87
N HIS A 105 10.02 7.24 -1.06
CA HIS A 105 10.54 6.69 0.17
C HIS A 105 11.60 5.61 -0.09
N PRO A 106 12.78 5.65 0.59
CA PRO A 106 13.86 4.68 0.37
C PRO A 106 13.47 3.23 0.64
N ARG A 107 12.58 3.01 1.62
CA ARG A 107 12.08 1.66 1.97
C ARG A 107 11.06 1.07 0.99
N SER A 108 10.58 1.83 0.00
CA SER A 108 9.62 1.28 -0.98
C SER A 108 10.29 0.26 -1.86
N ASN A 109 9.58 -0.85 -2.14
CA ASN A 109 10.09 -1.95 -2.95
C ASN A 109 9.32 -2.03 -4.30
N ILE A 110 9.62 -3.05 -5.10
CA ILE A 110 8.95 -3.24 -6.40
C ILE A 110 7.45 -3.53 -6.26
N LYS A 111 7.02 -4.26 -5.22
CA LYS A 111 5.61 -4.52 -4.94
C LYS A 111 4.86 -3.24 -4.59
N THR A 112 5.48 -2.34 -3.83
CA THR A 112 4.94 -1.02 -3.53
C THR A 112 4.72 -0.25 -4.82
N MET A 113 5.70 -0.26 -5.75
CA MET A 113 5.55 0.42 -7.04
C MET A 113 4.43 -0.21 -7.89
N LEU A 114 4.28 -1.53 -7.91
CA LEU A 114 3.16 -2.19 -8.58
C LEU A 114 1.81 -1.77 -7.99
N GLY A 115 1.73 -1.65 -6.66
CA GLY A 115 0.56 -1.09 -5.98
C GLY A 115 0.25 0.35 -6.41
N ILE A 116 1.27 1.20 -6.56
CA ILE A 116 1.12 2.58 -7.04
C ILE A 116 0.69 2.61 -8.51
N GLN A 117 1.22 1.73 -9.35
CA GLN A 117 0.77 1.61 -10.73
C GLN A 117 -0.72 1.27 -10.81
N GLN A 118 -1.20 0.36 -9.95
CA GLN A 118 -2.61 0.04 -9.86
C GLN A 118 -3.44 1.23 -9.37
N PHE A 119 -2.96 1.96 -8.36
CA PHE A 119 -3.60 3.18 -7.88
C PHE A 119 -3.78 4.21 -9.01
N LEU A 120 -2.74 4.43 -9.82
CA LEU A 120 -2.82 5.35 -10.94
C LEU A 120 -3.82 4.89 -12.00
N LYS A 121 -4.06 3.59 -12.17
CA LYS A 121 -5.10 3.09 -13.08
C LYS A 121 -6.50 3.35 -12.54
N ILE A 122 -6.71 3.11 -11.24
CA ILE A 122 -8.02 3.27 -10.59
C ILE A 122 -8.42 4.74 -10.48
N TYR A 123 -7.50 5.61 -10.07
CA TYR A 123 -7.83 6.98 -9.66
C TYR A 123 -7.39 8.07 -10.66
N MET A 124 -7.00 7.72 -11.90
CA MET A 124 -6.52 8.73 -12.87
C MET A 124 -7.55 9.83 -13.12
N ASP A 125 -8.83 9.49 -13.20
CA ASP A 125 -9.89 10.46 -13.46
C ASP A 125 -10.16 11.36 -12.24
N VAL A 126 -10.07 10.81 -11.02
CA VAL A 126 -10.10 11.59 -9.77
C VAL A 126 -8.94 12.59 -9.74
N VAL A 127 -7.74 12.16 -10.12
CA VAL A 127 -6.55 13.05 -10.15
C VAL A 127 -6.72 14.15 -11.21
N ARG A 128 -7.26 13.83 -12.39
CA ARG A 128 -7.52 14.82 -13.46
C ARG A 128 -8.55 15.85 -13.03
N ASP A 129 -9.64 15.40 -12.42
CA ASP A 129 -10.67 16.29 -11.90
C ASP A 129 -10.11 17.20 -10.80
N TYR A 130 -9.38 16.63 -9.85
CA TYR A 130 -8.74 17.39 -8.78
C TYR A 130 -7.78 18.46 -9.33
N ASP A 131 -6.93 18.12 -10.31
CA ASP A 131 -6.00 19.05 -10.94
C ASP A 131 -6.74 20.21 -11.66
N LYS A 132 -7.83 19.90 -12.36
CA LYS A 132 -8.66 20.90 -13.04
C LYS A 132 -9.34 21.84 -12.04
N THR A 133 -9.99 21.28 -11.03
CA THR A 133 -10.79 22.04 -10.05
C THR A 133 -9.92 22.88 -9.11
N ASN A 134 -8.73 22.40 -8.77
CA ASN A 134 -7.86 23.07 -7.79
C ASN A 134 -6.65 23.79 -8.43
N SER A 135 -6.58 23.85 -9.77
CA SER A 135 -5.45 24.40 -10.52
C SER A 135 -4.10 23.85 -10.04
N LYS A 136 -4.01 22.52 -9.89
CA LYS A 136 -2.81 21.81 -9.44
C LYS A 136 -2.26 20.90 -10.55
N ASN A 137 -1.08 20.33 -10.30
CA ASN A 137 -0.37 19.43 -11.22
C ASN A 137 0.00 18.09 -10.55
N TYR A 138 -0.90 17.53 -9.73
CA TYR A 138 -0.70 16.24 -9.08
C TYR A 138 -0.48 15.11 -10.07
N ARG A 139 -1.17 15.09 -11.21
CA ARG A 139 -0.94 14.08 -12.26
C ARG A 139 0.53 14.03 -12.68
N GLN A 140 1.10 15.19 -13.01
CA GLN A 140 2.49 15.28 -13.42
C GLN A 140 3.44 14.91 -12.27
N ARG A 141 3.18 15.41 -11.06
CA ARG A 141 3.99 15.11 -9.86
C ARG A 141 3.99 13.63 -9.51
N LEU A 142 2.84 12.96 -9.60
CA LEU A 142 2.67 11.53 -9.35
C LEU A 142 3.42 10.70 -10.39
N LEU A 143 3.20 10.96 -11.68
CA LEU A 143 3.88 10.23 -12.75
C LEU A 143 5.40 10.41 -12.68
N HIS A 144 5.87 11.63 -12.38
CA HIS A 144 7.29 11.90 -12.19
C HIS A 144 7.86 11.16 -10.98
N ALA A 145 7.18 11.22 -9.84
CA ALA A 145 7.60 10.51 -8.64
C ALA A 145 7.65 9.00 -8.85
N PHE A 146 6.64 8.43 -9.52
CA PHE A 146 6.55 7.02 -9.86
C PHE A 146 7.72 6.56 -10.73
N ARG A 147 8.01 7.29 -11.83
CA ARG A 147 9.15 7.00 -12.72
C ARG A 147 10.48 7.05 -11.97
N LYS A 148 10.68 8.07 -11.11
CA LYS A 148 11.88 8.17 -10.27
C LYS A 148 12.00 7.02 -9.28
N GLY A 149 10.89 6.59 -8.67
CA GLY A 149 10.85 5.44 -7.76
C GLY A 149 11.27 4.15 -8.45
N LEU A 150 10.72 3.86 -9.64
CA LEU A 150 11.11 2.70 -10.45
C LEU A 150 12.59 2.74 -10.83
N PHE A 151 13.07 3.86 -11.35
CA PHE A 151 14.47 4.02 -11.75
C PHE A 151 15.43 3.76 -10.58
N ARG A 152 15.10 4.26 -9.37
CA ARG A 152 15.89 3.98 -8.16
C ARG A 152 16.02 2.48 -7.90
N LEU A 153 14.90 1.76 -7.94
CA LEU A 153 14.86 0.32 -7.69
C LEU A 153 15.64 -0.47 -8.75
N GLU A 154 15.57 -0.05 -10.01
CA GLU A 154 16.37 -0.65 -11.08
C GLU A 154 17.88 -0.47 -10.84
N VAL A 155 18.30 0.72 -10.42
CA VAL A 155 19.71 1.00 -10.08
C VAL A 155 20.16 0.15 -8.88
N GLU A 156 19.35 0.06 -7.83
CA GLU A 156 19.64 -0.79 -6.65
C GLU A 156 19.75 -2.27 -7.03
N ALA A 157 18.86 -2.76 -7.90
CA ALA A 157 18.90 -4.14 -8.38
C ALA A 157 20.17 -4.43 -9.20
N LYS A 158 20.62 -3.49 -10.04
CA LYS A 158 21.87 -3.62 -10.79
C LYS A 158 23.09 -3.68 -9.86
N LYS A 159 23.17 -2.79 -8.87
CA LYS A 159 24.28 -2.78 -7.88
C LYS A 159 24.42 -4.09 -7.11
N LYS A 160 23.31 -4.71 -6.74
CA LYS A 160 23.31 -6.01 -6.04
C LYS A 160 23.85 -7.16 -6.91
N ARG A 161 23.71 -7.07 -8.24
CA ARG A 161 24.25 -8.08 -9.17
C ARG A 161 25.74 -7.93 -9.43
N THR A 162 26.28 -6.72 -9.28
CA THR A 162 27.68 -6.40 -9.56
C THR A 162 28.58 -6.43 -8.32
N SER A 163 28.01 -6.61 -7.12
CA SER A 163 28.77 -6.74 -5.88
C SER A 163 29.06 -8.24 -5.65
N PRO A 164 30.33 -8.70 -5.72
CA PRO A 164 30.65 -10.09 -5.40
C PRO A 164 30.33 -10.34 -3.94
N THR A 165 29.61 -11.40 -3.66
CA THR A 165 29.42 -11.92 -2.30
C THR A 165 30.81 -12.37 -1.81
N VAL A 166 31.40 -11.60 -0.90
CA VAL A 166 32.62 -11.98 -0.15
C VAL A 166 32.21 -12.82 1.04
#